data_AF-A0A1M5F3B2-F1
#
_entry.id   AF-A0A1M5F3B2-F1
#
_cell.length_a   1.000
_cell.length_b   1.000
_cell.length_c   1.000
_cell.angle_alpha   90.00
_cell.angle_beta   90.00
_cell.angle_gamma   90.00
#
_symmetry.space_group_name_H-M   'P 1'
#
loop_
_entity.id
_entity.type
_entity.pdbx_description
1 polymer ?
#
loop_
_entity_poly.entity_id
_entity_poly.type
_entity_poly.pdbx_seq_one_letter_code
_entity_poly.pdbx_strand_id
1 'polypeptide(L)' 'MGDRYLRKLLVIGATSLIRRARHKPDTADPRLLALLARKPARVASVAMANKMARVVWAVMARRETYQVRHVPIFAA' A
#
# COMPACT_ATOMS: atom_id res chain seq x y z
N MET A 1 -12.72 16.40 -6.14
CA MET A 1 -11.23 16.40 -6.20
C MET A 1 -10.70 15.98 -4.84
N GLY A 2 -9.89 14.92 -4.74
CA GLY A 2 -9.35 14.44 -3.45
C GLY A 2 -8.12 15.22 -2.97
N ASP A 3 -7.83 15.17 -1.67
CA ASP A 3 -6.76 15.92 -1.01
C ASP A 3 -5.37 15.64 -1.63
N ARG A 4 -4.69 16.72 -2.07
CA ARG A 4 -3.38 16.64 -2.75
C ARG A 4 -2.25 16.35 -1.77
N TYR A 5 -2.34 16.86 -0.55
CA TYR A 5 -1.36 16.66 0.50
C TYR A 5 -1.38 15.21 0.99
N LEU A 6 -2.57 14.66 1.25
CA LEU A 6 -2.74 13.27 1.64
C LEU A 6 -2.18 12.31 0.57
N ARG A 7 -2.44 12.59 -0.71
CA ARG A 7 -1.87 11.81 -1.81
C ARG A 7 -0.33 11.85 -1.80
N LYS A 8 0.25 13.03 -1.56
CA LYS A 8 1.71 13.18 -1.43
C LYS A 8 2.24 12.34 -0.27
N LEU A 9 1.61 12.38 0.91
CA LEU A 9 2.01 11.59 2.06
C LEU A 9 1.96 10.08 1.78
N LEU A 10 0.90 9.59 1.14
CA LEU A 10 0.78 8.19 0.76
C LEU A 10 1.89 7.75 -0.21
N VAL A 11 2.25 8.58 -1.18
CA VAL A 11 3.36 8.28 -2.12
C VAL A 11 4.71 8.27 -1.41
N ILE A 12 4.95 9.20 -0.48
CA ILE A 12 6.18 9.23 0.32
C ILE A 12 6.29 7.97 1.19
N GLY A 13 5.21 7.57 1.86
CA GLY A 13 5.14 6.33 2.65
C GLY A 13 5.33 5.07 1.80
N ALA A 14 4.74 5.01 0.61
CA ALA A 14 4.96 3.90 -0.31
C ALA A 14 6.43 3.83 -0.80
N THR A 15 7.06 4.99 -0.99
CA THR A 15 8.47 5.06 -1.41
C THR A 15 9.41 4.57 -0.30
N SER A 16 9.15 4.92 0.97
CA SER A 16 9.93 4.39 2.09
C SER A 16 9.75 2.87 2.26
N LEU A 17 8.53 2.37 2.04
CA LEU A 17 8.25 0.92 2.03
C LEU A 17 9.05 0.20 0.94
N ILE A 18 9.08 0.73 -0.28
CA ILE A 18 9.84 0.14 -1.39
C ILE A 18 11.34 0.16 -1.09
N ARG A 19 11.87 1.25 -0.53
CA ARG A 19 13.27 1.32 -0.09
C ARG A 19 13.58 0.21 0.92
N ARG A 20 12.71 -0.01 1.91
CA ARG A 20 12.85 -1.11 2.88
C ARG A 20 12.78 -2.48 2.21
N ALA A 21 11.84 -2.69 1.28
CA ALA A 21 11.68 -3.95 0.56
C ALA A 21 12.91 -4.30 -0.29
N ARG A 22 13.58 -3.30 -0.88
CA ARG A 22 14.84 -3.50 -1.62
C ARG A 22 16.02 -3.86 -0.71
N HIS A 23 16.05 -3.31 0.51
CA HIS A 23 17.11 -3.58 1.48
C HIS A 23 16.92 -4.91 2.22
N LYS A 24 15.67 -5.30 2.52
CA LYS A 24 15.34 -6.54 3.23
C LYS A 24 14.20 -7.29 2.51
N PRO A 25 14.51 -7.95 1.38
CA PRO A 25 13.51 -8.61 0.54
C PRO A 25 12.70 -9.66 1.30
N ASP A 26 13.36 -10.43 2.18
CA ASP A 26 12.74 -11.54 2.92
C ASP A 26 11.59 -11.09 3.86
N THR A 27 11.55 -9.80 4.20
CA THR A 27 10.53 -9.21 5.06
C THR A 27 9.44 -8.45 4.29
N ALA A 28 9.54 -8.40 2.96
CA ALA A 28 8.62 -7.69 2.10
C ALA A 28 7.47 -8.59 1.63
N ASP A 29 6.32 -7.97 1.32
CA ASP A 29 5.21 -8.68 0.68
C ASP A 29 5.69 -9.26 -0.67
N PRO A 30 5.57 -10.59 -0.90
CA PRO A 30 5.98 -11.21 -2.17
C PRO A 30 5.34 -10.57 -3.40
N ARG A 31 4.11 -10.04 -3.27
CA ARG A 31 3.42 -9.34 -4.36
C ARG A 31 4.07 -8.00 -4.67
N LEU A 32 4.62 -7.31 -3.67
CA LEU A 32 5.37 -6.07 -3.87
C LEU A 32 6.70 -6.36 -4.59
N LEU A 33 7.40 -7.43 -4.20
CA LEU A 33 8.63 -7.85 -4.87
C LEU A 33 8.37 -8.23 -6.33
N ALA A 34 7.31 -9.02 -6.59
CA ALA A 34 6.90 -9.37 -7.94
C ALA A 34 6.52 -8.14 -8.79
N LEU A 35 5.92 -7.11 -8.17
CA LEU A 35 5.63 -5.85 -8.85
C LEU A 35 6.91 -5.08 -9.19
N LEU A 36 7.85 -5.00 -8.25
CA LEU A 36 9.15 -4.34 -8.44
C LEU A 36 10.03 -5.04 -9.49
N ALA A 37 9.89 -6.35 -9.64
CA ALA A 37 10.56 -7.10 -10.70
C ALA A 37 10.04 -6.75 -12.11
N ARG A 38 8.78 -6.28 -12.23
CA ARG A 38 8.11 -6.04 -13.52
C ARG A 38 7.96 -4.56 -13.87
N LYS A 39 8.05 -3.65 -12.89
CA LYS A 39 7.74 -2.23 -13.06
C LYS A 39 8.78 -1.33 -12.38
N PRO A 40 9.04 -0.14 -12.93
CA PRO A 40 9.90 0.85 -12.28
C PRO A 40 9.41 1.19 -10.87
N ALA A 41 10.35 1.42 -9.95
CA ALA A 41 10.06 1.68 -8.54
C ALA A 41 9.04 2.83 -8.33
N ARG A 42 9.12 3.91 -9.12
CA ARG A 42 8.19 5.03 -9.01
C ARG A 42 6.73 4.65 -9.34
N VAL A 43 6.55 3.79 -10.34
CA VAL A 43 5.22 3.26 -10.70
C VAL A 43 4.70 2.35 -9.59
N ALA A 44 5.57 1.50 -9.04
CA ALA A 44 5.23 0.67 -7.90
C ALA A 44 4.86 1.50 -6.65
N SER A 45 5.55 2.62 -6.39
CA SER A 45 5.21 3.54 -5.29
C SER A 45 3.79 4.08 -5.44
N VAL A 46 3.42 4.55 -6.64
CA VAL A 46 2.08 5.10 -6.90
C VAL A 46 1.01 4.01 -6.79
N ALA A 47 1.28 2.81 -7.33
CA ALA A 47 0.36 1.68 -7.21
C ALA A 47 0.13 1.29 -5.74
N MET A 48 1.20 1.25 -4.94
CA MET A 48 1.12 0.94 -3.52
C MET A 48 0.39 2.03 -2.74
N ALA A 49 0.64 3.31 -3.05
CA ALA A 49 -0.11 4.43 -2.47
C ALA A 49 -1.62 4.32 -2.77
N ASN A 50 -1.99 3.92 -3.98
CA ASN A 50 -3.40 3.70 -4.34
C ASN A 50 -4.02 2.52 -3.56
N LYS A 51 -3.28 1.42 -3.39
CA LYS A 51 -3.69 0.30 -2.52
C LYS A 51 -3.93 0.79 -1.08
N MET A 52 -2.99 1.53 -0.51
CA MET A 52 -3.09 2.10 0.83
C MET A 52 -4.30 3.03 0.96
N ALA A 53 -4.55 3.90 -0.02
CA ALA A 53 -5.72 4.77 -0.04
C ALA A 53 -7.04 3.99 0.03
N ARG A 54 -7.15 2.89 -0.73
CA ARG A 54 -8.35 2.02 -0.70
C ARG A 54 -8.52 1.32 0.64
N VAL A 55 -7.43 0.87 1.27
CA VAL A 55 -7.47 0.28 2.62
C VAL A 55 -7.92 1.31 3.65
N VAL A 56 -7.31 2.50 3.66
CA VAL A 56 -7.69 3.60 4.55
C VAL A 56 -9.17 3.95 4.37
N TRP A 57 -9.62 4.10 3.12
CA TRP A 57 -11.02 4.36 2.82
C TRP A 57 -11.94 3.27 3.36
N ALA A 58 -11.61 1.98 3.15
CA ALA A 58 -12.44 0.88 3.64
C ALA A 58 -12.54 0.86 5.18
N VAL A 59 -11.42 1.06 5.87
CA VAL A 59 -11.36 1.14 7.34
C VAL A 59 -12.21 2.32 7.84
N MET A 60 -12.06 3.51 7.25
CA MET A 60 -12.82 4.69 7.64
C MET A 60 -14.31 4.56 7.32
N ALA A 61 -14.66 4.05 6.14
CA ALA A 61 -16.05 3.91 5.69
C ALA A 61 -16.82 2.90 6.53
N ARG A 62 -16.17 1.82 6.98
CA ARG A 62 -16.76 0.80 7.85
C ARG A 62 -16.65 1.13 9.34
N ARG A 63 -15.95 2.21 9.70
CA ARG A 63 -15.60 2.57 11.10
C ARG A 63 -14.92 1.40 11.84
N GLU A 64 -14.12 0.64 11.13
CA GLU A 64 -13.36 -0.48 11.67
C GLU A 64 -11.99 -0.02 12.15
N THR A 65 -11.32 -0.86 12.95
CA THR A 65 -9.90 -0.70 13.25
C THR A 65 -9.06 -1.39 12.17
N TYR A 66 -7.87 -0.85 11.87
CA TYR A 66 -6.98 -1.48 10.89
C TYR A 66 -6.52 -2.86 11.37
N GLN A 67 -6.67 -3.86 10.51
CA GLN A 67 -6.27 -5.25 10.77
C GLN A 67 -5.24 -5.69 9.73
N VAL A 68 -4.05 -6.13 10.18
CA VAL A 68 -2.94 -6.55 9.28
C VAL A 68 -3.36 -7.75 8.41
N ARG A 69 -4.18 -8.63 8.94
CA ARG A 69 -4.72 -9.82 8.24
C ARG A 69 -6.24 -9.69 8.07
N HIS A 70 -6.70 -8.57 7.53
CA HIS A 70 -8.13 -8.37 7.27
C HIS A 70 -8.64 -9.42 6.28
N VAL A 71 -9.52 -10.31 6.76
CA VAL A 71 -10.32 -11.20 5.93
C VAL A 71 -11.66 -10.48 5.68
N PRO A 72 -12.05 -10.23 4.41
CA PRO A 72 -13.29 -9.53 4.14
C PRO A 72 -14.48 -10.35 4.66
N ILE A 73 -15.44 -9.69 5.30
CA ILE A 73 -16.63 -10.30 5.94
C ILE A 73 -17.44 -11.17 4.95
N PHE A 74 -17.42 -10.85 3.66
CA PHE A 74 -18.12 -11.60 2.61
C PHE A 74 -17.34 -12.82 2.06
N ALA A 75 -16.16 -13.13 2.61
CA ALA A 75 -15.36 -14.30 2.22
C ALA A 75 -15.46 -15.46 3.23
N ALA A 76 -16.48 -15.43 4.10
CA ALA A 76 -16.86 -16.53 4.98
C ALA A 76 -18.07 -17.28 4.41
#